data_AF-A0AA38CKS4-F1
#
_entry.id   AF-A0AA38CKS4-F1
#
_cell.length_a   1.000
_cell.length_b   1.000
_cell.length_c   1.000
_cell.angle_alpha   90.00
_cell.angle_beta   90.00
_cell.angle_gamma   90.00
#
_symmetry.space_group_name_H-M   'P 1'
#
loop_
_entity.id
_entity.type
_entity.pdbx_description
1 polymer ?
#
loop_
_entity_poly.entity_id
_entity_poly.type
_entity_poly.pdbx_seq_one_letter_code
_entity_poly.pdbx_strand_id
1 'polypeptide(L)'
;SLQDTLPPFTRKSSTQGLEDGSHIFEAVGLLIGMEEVPIEKQSEYLSALLAPLCQQVTILLSNAQVQDLAGSAACLQQVISAINSLSKGFGERLATTSRPAVGNMFEQTLNVLLQVLLAFPKNNLLRSKVISFIHRMVDTLGIAVFPHLPKAMEQLLVESEPKEMVEFLVLVNQLICKFKAAMTGILEEVFPFIASRVFAILPKDGIPTGPGSNTEEIRELQELQRIFFTFLHAVTSNDLSAVFLLPNNFGYLNELIQLLISAACGHKDILVRKACVQVFIKLIKNWCTRSNEDEKVPGFRNFIIQNFAAACCFYSVIDTTFDFRDAHTITLFGDIVCAQKVIYEKCGDDFLLHLAMNIFPATQCPQDLAEQYCLELQRSDVKVLKDIYKSLVERLRMLQNGIMAFR
;
A
#
# COMPACT_ATOMS: atom_id res chain seq x y z
N SER A 1 -32.84 1.91 -33.11
CA SER A 1 -31.55 1.24 -32.87
C SER A 1 -31.06 1.59 -31.47
N LEU A 2 -30.29 0.75 -30.76
CA LEU A 2 -29.62 1.13 -29.48
C LEU A 2 -28.75 2.39 -29.65
N GLN A 3 -28.31 2.67 -30.88
CA GLN A 3 -27.58 3.88 -31.26
C GLN A 3 -28.42 5.17 -31.17
N ASP A 4 -29.75 5.09 -31.26
CA ASP A 4 -30.63 6.27 -31.25
C ASP A 4 -31.01 6.71 -29.82
N THR A 5 -30.77 5.86 -28.82
CA THR A 5 -31.19 6.08 -27.42
C THR A 5 -30.07 6.56 -26.50
N LEU A 6 -28.81 6.57 -26.95
CA LEU A 6 -27.66 7.08 -26.22
C LEU A 6 -27.50 8.62 -26.21
N PRO A 7 -27.83 9.39 -27.27
CA PRO A 7 -27.60 10.83 -27.25
C PRO A 7 -28.48 11.70 -26.31
N PRO A 8 -29.69 11.30 -25.83
CA PRO A 8 -30.44 12.12 -24.88
C PRO A 8 -29.93 12.01 -23.43
N PHE A 9 -29.15 10.99 -23.07
CA PHE A 9 -28.66 10.79 -21.69
C PHE A 9 -27.52 11.75 -21.31
N THR A 10 -26.78 12.28 -22.28
CA THR A 10 -25.64 13.19 -22.06
C THR A 10 -25.98 14.66 -22.32
N ARG A 11 -27.16 14.97 -22.87
CA ARG A 11 -27.54 16.35 -23.29
C ARG A 11 -28.54 17.07 -22.38
N LYS A 12 -29.22 16.43 -21.43
CA LYS A 12 -30.19 17.12 -20.57
C LYS A 12 -29.56 17.59 -19.25
N SER A 13 -29.25 18.88 -19.26
CA SER A 13 -29.03 19.74 -18.11
C SER A 13 -30.23 19.73 -17.14
N SER A 14 -30.09 19.03 -16.02
CA SER A 14 -30.70 19.39 -14.74
C SER A 14 -29.93 18.71 -13.61
N THR A 15 -29.34 19.54 -12.77
CA THR A 15 -28.33 19.26 -11.73
C THR A 15 -28.81 18.44 -10.52
N GLN A 16 -29.82 17.56 -10.65
CA GLN A 16 -30.47 16.94 -9.48
C GLN A 16 -30.82 15.43 -9.59
N GLY A 17 -30.14 14.64 -10.42
CA GLY A 17 -30.38 13.18 -10.46
C GLY A 17 -29.30 12.34 -11.15
N LEU A 18 -28.01 12.64 -10.94
CA LEU A 18 -26.91 12.10 -11.76
C LEU A 18 -26.15 10.89 -11.20
N GLU A 19 -26.39 10.46 -9.96
CA GLU A 19 -25.90 9.15 -9.49
C GLU A 19 -26.67 7.98 -10.13
N ASP A 20 -27.94 8.21 -10.51
CA ASP A 20 -28.88 7.22 -11.06
C ASP A 20 -28.46 6.60 -12.41
N GLY A 21 -27.62 7.28 -13.20
CA GLY A 21 -27.20 6.76 -14.52
C GLY A 21 -26.13 5.67 -14.44
N SER A 22 -25.29 5.68 -13.41
CA SER A 22 -24.18 4.72 -13.25
C SER A 22 -24.67 3.29 -13.04
N HIS A 23 -25.76 3.14 -12.27
CA HIS A 23 -26.40 1.86 -12.02
C HIS A 23 -26.99 1.23 -13.28
N ILE A 24 -27.44 2.04 -14.25
CA ILE A 24 -27.93 1.52 -15.53
C ILE A 24 -26.77 0.91 -16.33
N PHE A 25 -25.64 1.61 -16.45
CA PHE A 25 -24.47 1.06 -17.12
C PHE A 25 -23.94 -0.20 -16.43
N GLU A 26 -23.95 -0.23 -15.09
CA GLU A 26 -23.59 -1.41 -14.32
C GLU A 26 -24.54 -2.58 -14.58
N ALA A 27 -25.86 -2.36 -14.54
CA ALA A 27 -26.85 -3.39 -14.84
C ALA A 27 -26.71 -3.93 -16.26
N VAL A 28 -26.53 -3.05 -17.25
CA VAL A 28 -26.28 -3.44 -18.65
C VAL A 28 -24.97 -4.21 -18.78
N GLY A 29 -23.91 -3.77 -18.09
CA GLY A 29 -22.63 -4.47 -18.05
C GLY A 29 -22.77 -5.88 -17.50
N LEU A 30 -23.50 -6.04 -16.39
CA LEU A 30 -23.78 -7.34 -15.78
C LEU A 30 -24.56 -8.26 -16.72
N LEU A 31 -25.59 -7.75 -17.39
CA LEU A 31 -26.39 -8.52 -18.35
C LEU A 31 -25.57 -8.96 -19.56
N ILE A 32 -24.74 -8.08 -20.12
CA ILE A 32 -23.86 -8.43 -21.25
C ILE A 32 -22.77 -9.39 -20.79
N GLY A 33 -22.23 -9.23 -19.58
CA GLY A 33 -21.15 -10.02 -19.02
C GLY A 33 -21.52 -11.47 -18.66
N MET A 34 -22.79 -11.84 -18.70
CA MET A 34 -23.26 -13.22 -18.47
C MET A 34 -22.68 -14.20 -19.50
N GLU A 35 -22.29 -15.40 -19.07
CA GLU A 35 -21.69 -16.41 -19.95
C GLU A 35 -22.71 -17.00 -20.95
N GLU A 36 -24.00 -16.94 -20.62
CA GLU A 36 -25.13 -17.39 -21.43
C GLU A 36 -25.32 -16.55 -22.70
N VAL A 37 -24.77 -15.32 -22.74
CA VAL A 37 -24.85 -14.47 -23.93
C VAL A 37 -23.94 -15.05 -25.03
N PRO A 38 -24.44 -15.25 -26.27
CA PRO A 38 -23.63 -15.72 -27.39
C PRO A 38 -22.43 -14.81 -27.67
N ILE A 39 -21.29 -15.39 -28.09
CA ILE A 39 -20.00 -14.69 -28.27
C ILE A 39 -20.15 -13.47 -29.16
N GLU A 40 -20.77 -13.66 -30.32
CA GLU A 40 -20.92 -12.63 -31.33
C GLU A 40 -21.80 -11.49 -30.82
N LYS A 41 -22.87 -11.83 -30.09
CA LYS A 41 -23.80 -10.85 -29.51
C LYS A 41 -23.19 -10.09 -28.35
N GLN A 42 -22.42 -10.76 -27.51
CA GLN A 42 -21.73 -10.10 -26.39
C GLN A 42 -20.76 -9.03 -26.89
N SER A 43 -19.95 -9.36 -27.91
CA SER A 43 -19.05 -8.40 -28.55
C SER A 43 -19.80 -7.28 -29.28
N GLU A 44 -20.89 -7.61 -30.01
CA GLU A 44 -21.73 -6.63 -30.69
C GLU A 44 -22.33 -5.62 -29.71
N TYR A 45 -22.94 -6.08 -28.62
CA TYR A 45 -23.57 -5.23 -27.61
C TYR A 45 -22.55 -4.37 -26.87
N LEU A 46 -21.41 -4.96 -26.46
CA LEU A 46 -20.37 -4.20 -25.80
C LEU A 46 -19.79 -3.13 -26.74
N SER A 47 -19.62 -3.44 -28.03
CA SER A 47 -19.06 -2.52 -29.02
C SER A 47 -20.01 -1.35 -29.26
N ALA A 48 -21.31 -1.63 -29.37
CA ALA A 48 -22.35 -0.63 -29.51
C ALA A 48 -22.40 0.38 -28.35
N LEU A 49 -21.86 0.02 -27.17
CA LEU A 49 -21.77 0.90 -26.00
C LEU A 49 -20.39 1.57 -25.88
N LEU A 50 -19.30 0.81 -25.95
CA LEU A 50 -17.95 1.35 -25.75
C LEU A 50 -17.51 2.27 -26.88
N ALA A 51 -17.83 1.95 -28.15
CA ALA A 51 -17.39 2.73 -29.29
C ALA A 51 -17.89 4.20 -29.25
N PRO A 52 -19.19 4.50 -29.06
CA PRO A 52 -19.66 5.87 -28.98
C PRO A 52 -19.10 6.61 -27.75
N LEU A 53 -18.93 5.93 -26.62
CA LEU A 53 -18.35 6.54 -25.42
C LEU A 53 -16.87 6.90 -25.62
N CYS A 54 -16.07 6.01 -26.22
CA CYS A 54 -14.67 6.29 -26.56
C CYS A 54 -14.53 7.40 -27.60
N GLN A 55 -15.43 7.43 -28.60
CA GLN A 55 -15.47 8.51 -29.58
C GLN A 55 -15.79 9.85 -28.91
N GLN A 56 -16.73 9.87 -27.96
CA GLN A 56 -17.05 11.06 -27.19
C GLN A 56 -15.85 11.56 -26.37
N VAL A 57 -15.10 10.66 -25.72
CA VAL A 57 -13.84 11.04 -25.03
C VAL A 57 -12.87 11.69 -26.01
N THR A 58 -12.66 11.07 -27.17
CA THR A 58 -11.72 11.58 -28.19
C THR A 58 -12.09 12.98 -28.67
N ILE A 59 -13.38 13.24 -28.93
CA ILE A 59 -13.89 14.56 -29.35
C ILE A 59 -13.72 15.59 -28.23
N LEU A 60 -14.00 15.22 -26.98
CA LEU A 60 -13.84 16.12 -25.83
C LEU A 60 -12.36 16.47 -25.60
N LEU A 61 -11.45 15.51 -25.79
CA LEU A 61 -10.01 15.74 -25.70
C LEU A 61 -9.52 16.70 -26.79
N SER A 62 -10.00 16.57 -28.03
CA SER A 62 -9.63 17.51 -29.11
C SER A 62 -10.19 18.92 -28.86
N ASN A 63 -11.40 19.04 -28.33
CA ASN A 63 -12.03 20.34 -28.08
C ASN A 63 -11.42 21.08 -26.89
N ALA A 64 -10.95 20.34 -25.88
CA ALA A 64 -10.29 20.89 -24.71
C ALA A 64 -9.00 21.66 -25.04
N GLN A 65 -8.35 21.34 -26.16
CA GLN A 65 -7.16 22.06 -26.64
C GLN A 65 -7.51 23.45 -27.21
N VAL A 66 -8.78 23.73 -27.50
CA VAL A 66 -9.18 24.90 -28.31
C VAL A 66 -9.82 26.02 -27.49
N GLN A 67 -10.75 25.78 -26.56
CA GLN A 67 -11.40 26.92 -25.88
C GLN A 67 -12.24 26.68 -24.60
N ASP A 68 -12.63 25.45 -24.21
CA ASP A 68 -13.43 25.22 -22.97
C ASP A 68 -12.99 23.97 -22.18
N LEU A 69 -12.18 24.19 -21.14
CA LEU A 69 -11.61 23.14 -20.29
C LEU A 69 -12.61 22.62 -19.23
N ALA A 70 -13.50 23.48 -18.71
CA ALA A 70 -14.34 23.14 -17.57
C ALA A 70 -15.55 22.29 -17.96
N GLY A 71 -16.27 22.68 -19.02
CA GLY A 71 -17.39 21.90 -19.55
C GLY A 71 -16.93 20.53 -20.06
N SER A 72 -15.80 20.51 -20.77
CA SER A 72 -15.18 19.27 -21.27
C SER A 72 -14.77 18.32 -20.14
N ALA A 73 -14.21 18.84 -19.05
CA ALA A 73 -13.81 18.03 -17.90
C ALA A 73 -14.99 17.37 -17.19
N ALA A 74 -16.10 18.09 -16.96
CA ALA A 74 -17.28 17.52 -16.32
C ALA A 74 -17.91 16.40 -17.18
N CYS A 75 -17.99 16.60 -18.50
CA CYS A 75 -18.49 15.58 -19.41
C CYS A 75 -17.57 14.35 -19.47
N LEU A 76 -16.25 14.56 -19.49
CA LEU A 76 -15.27 13.46 -19.42
C LEU A 76 -15.43 12.63 -18.13
N GLN A 77 -15.63 13.27 -16.98
CA GLN A 77 -15.86 12.55 -15.71
C GLN A 77 -17.09 11.64 -15.79
N GLN A 78 -18.16 12.10 -16.43
CA GLN A 78 -19.40 11.33 -16.61
C GLN A 78 -19.16 10.11 -17.51
N VAL A 79 -18.51 10.33 -18.66
CA VAL A 79 -18.23 9.25 -19.63
C VAL A 79 -17.30 8.20 -19.02
N ILE A 80 -16.24 8.60 -18.33
CA ILE A 80 -15.33 7.68 -17.64
C ILE A 80 -16.10 6.89 -16.57
N SER A 81 -16.98 7.54 -15.80
CA SER A 81 -17.77 6.87 -14.76
C SER A 81 -18.76 5.85 -15.35
N ALA A 82 -19.37 6.14 -16.51
CA ALA A 82 -20.23 5.23 -17.24
C ALA A 82 -19.47 4.00 -17.76
N ILE A 83 -18.32 4.21 -18.41
CA ILE A 83 -17.44 3.13 -18.88
C ILE A 83 -16.98 2.26 -17.70
N ASN A 84 -16.56 2.87 -16.59
CA ASN A 84 -16.13 2.16 -15.40
C ASN A 84 -17.26 1.29 -14.83
N SER A 85 -18.47 1.85 -14.71
CA SER A 85 -19.65 1.11 -14.23
C SER A 85 -20.01 -0.05 -15.15
N LEU A 86 -19.99 0.16 -16.48
CA LEU A 86 -20.20 -0.89 -17.48
C LEU A 86 -19.19 -2.04 -17.33
N SER A 87 -17.92 -1.72 -17.09
CA SER A 87 -16.86 -2.73 -16.99
C SER A 87 -16.96 -3.64 -15.76
N LYS A 88 -17.75 -3.27 -14.73
CA LYS A 88 -17.99 -4.12 -13.55
C LYS A 88 -18.64 -5.46 -13.88
N GLY A 89 -19.38 -5.54 -14.98
CA GLY A 89 -19.99 -6.79 -15.43
C GLY A 89 -19.00 -7.82 -15.98
N PHE A 90 -17.73 -7.44 -16.17
CA PHE A 90 -16.74 -8.27 -16.84
C PHE A 90 -15.58 -8.61 -15.90
N GLY A 91 -15.42 -9.91 -15.62
CA GLY A 91 -14.31 -10.44 -14.83
C GLY A 91 -13.13 -10.91 -15.69
N GLU A 92 -11.97 -11.06 -15.06
CA GLU A 92 -10.71 -11.48 -15.69
C GLU A 92 -10.84 -12.73 -16.56
N ARG A 93 -11.42 -13.81 -16.03
CA ARG A 93 -11.57 -15.08 -16.76
C ARG A 93 -12.35 -14.89 -18.06
N LEU A 94 -13.44 -14.11 -18.01
CA LEU A 94 -14.27 -13.88 -19.17
C LEU A 94 -13.49 -13.08 -20.23
N ALA A 95 -12.89 -11.96 -19.85
CA ALA A 95 -12.24 -11.06 -20.79
C ALA A 95 -10.91 -11.59 -21.35
N THR A 96 -10.19 -12.44 -20.61
CA THR A 96 -8.85 -12.92 -21.02
C THR A 96 -8.85 -14.35 -21.57
N THR A 97 -9.73 -15.23 -21.06
CA THR A 97 -9.71 -16.66 -21.42
C THR A 97 -10.90 -17.01 -22.29
N SER A 98 -12.12 -16.75 -21.81
CA SER A 98 -13.34 -17.20 -22.49
C SER A 98 -13.67 -16.38 -23.73
N ARG A 99 -13.42 -15.07 -23.69
CA ARG A 99 -13.85 -14.10 -24.71
C ARG A 99 -12.76 -13.04 -24.95
N PRO A 100 -11.60 -13.39 -25.55
CA PRO A 100 -10.47 -12.45 -25.72
C PRO A 100 -10.83 -11.16 -26.49
N ALA A 101 -11.81 -11.21 -27.39
CA ALA A 101 -12.29 -10.02 -28.09
C ALA A 101 -12.83 -8.94 -27.13
N VAL A 102 -13.49 -9.34 -26.04
CA VAL A 102 -13.95 -8.44 -24.98
C VAL A 102 -12.77 -7.80 -24.26
N GLY A 103 -11.74 -8.58 -23.94
CA GLY A 103 -10.48 -8.08 -23.38
C GLY A 103 -9.84 -7.01 -24.25
N ASN A 104 -9.70 -7.27 -25.56
CA ASN A 104 -9.13 -6.32 -26.51
C ASN A 104 -9.91 -5.00 -26.56
N MET A 105 -11.24 -5.04 -26.45
CA MET A 105 -12.07 -3.83 -26.43
C MET A 105 -11.82 -2.99 -25.17
N PHE A 106 -11.65 -3.64 -24.01
CA PHE A 106 -11.29 -2.93 -22.77
C PHE A 106 -9.86 -2.41 -22.79
N GLU A 107 -8.92 -3.13 -23.41
CA GLU A 107 -7.56 -2.66 -23.61
C GLU A 107 -7.51 -1.41 -24.50
N GLN A 108 -8.26 -1.41 -25.62
CA GLN A 108 -8.43 -0.22 -26.45
C GLN A 108 -9.06 0.94 -25.68
N THR A 109 -10.09 0.65 -24.87
CA THR A 109 -10.75 1.64 -24.01
C THR A 109 -9.77 2.23 -23.01
N LEU A 110 -8.92 1.42 -22.38
CA LEU A 110 -7.87 1.86 -21.46
C LEU A 110 -6.91 2.82 -22.14
N ASN A 111 -6.41 2.50 -23.34
CA ASN A 111 -5.54 3.39 -24.10
C ASN A 111 -6.16 4.78 -24.34
N VAL A 112 -7.45 4.82 -24.70
CA VAL A 112 -8.19 6.07 -24.91
C VAL A 112 -8.30 6.86 -23.61
N LEU A 113 -8.65 6.21 -22.50
CA LEU A 113 -8.83 6.89 -21.21
C LEU A 113 -7.51 7.37 -20.60
N LEU A 114 -6.38 6.70 -20.87
CA LEU A 114 -5.07 7.16 -20.42
C LEU A 114 -4.65 8.49 -21.08
N GLN A 115 -5.16 8.82 -22.28
CA GLN A 115 -4.91 10.12 -22.92
C GLN A 115 -5.48 11.29 -22.11
N VAL A 116 -6.48 11.04 -21.25
CA VAL A 116 -7.06 12.06 -20.36
C VAL A 116 -6.01 12.59 -19.37
N LEU A 117 -5.11 11.73 -18.88
CA LEU A 117 -4.04 12.13 -17.96
C LEU A 117 -3.05 13.12 -18.62
N LEU A 118 -2.80 12.94 -19.92
CA LEU A 118 -1.91 13.81 -20.70
C LEU A 118 -2.56 15.16 -21.02
N ALA A 119 -3.87 15.15 -21.33
CA ALA A 119 -4.60 16.37 -21.67
C ALA A 119 -4.96 17.21 -20.44
N PHE A 120 -5.19 16.56 -19.28
CA PHE A 120 -5.59 17.22 -18.03
C PHE A 120 -4.71 16.82 -16.83
N PRO A 121 -3.39 17.08 -16.88
CA PRO A 121 -2.45 16.61 -15.86
C PRO A 121 -2.68 17.22 -14.47
N LYS A 122 -3.38 18.35 -14.38
CA LYS A 122 -3.68 19.10 -13.13
C LYS A 122 -5.13 18.96 -12.65
N ASN A 123 -5.94 18.12 -13.30
CA ASN A 123 -7.34 17.93 -12.90
C ASN A 123 -7.48 16.70 -12.01
N ASN A 124 -7.44 16.91 -10.70
CA ASN A 124 -7.44 15.85 -9.69
C ASN A 124 -8.69 14.94 -9.79
N LEU A 125 -9.85 15.50 -10.14
CA LEU A 125 -11.08 14.72 -10.31
C LEU A 125 -10.99 13.75 -11.50
N LEU A 126 -10.47 14.20 -12.65
CA LEU A 126 -10.28 13.34 -13.81
C LEU A 126 -9.22 12.27 -13.54
N ARG A 127 -8.10 12.64 -12.91
CA ARG A 127 -7.03 11.71 -12.51
C ARG A 127 -7.59 10.61 -11.61
N SER A 128 -8.37 10.97 -10.60
CA SER A 128 -9.05 10.02 -9.71
C SER A 128 -9.99 9.06 -10.46
N LYS A 129 -10.77 9.57 -11.43
CA LYS A 129 -11.63 8.73 -12.28
C LYS A 129 -10.83 7.77 -13.16
N VAL A 130 -9.69 8.20 -13.69
CA VAL A 130 -8.80 7.32 -14.46
C VAL A 130 -8.13 6.28 -13.55
N ILE A 131 -7.65 6.64 -12.36
CA ILE A 131 -7.11 5.68 -11.37
C ILE A 131 -8.17 4.62 -11.04
N SER A 132 -9.41 5.03 -10.76
CA SER A 132 -10.52 4.12 -10.50
C SER A 132 -10.79 3.17 -11.67
N PHE A 133 -10.67 3.65 -12.91
CA PHE A 133 -10.78 2.80 -14.09
C PHE A 133 -9.60 1.83 -14.23
N ILE A 134 -8.36 2.26 -13.92
CA ILE A 134 -7.19 1.37 -13.94
C ILE A 134 -7.36 0.24 -12.91
N HIS A 135 -7.83 0.53 -11.69
CA HIS A 135 -8.19 -0.49 -10.70
C HIS A 135 -9.15 -1.55 -11.27
N ARG A 136 -10.15 -1.11 -12.02
CA ARG A 136 -11.12 -2.01 -12.66
C ARG A 136 -10.50 -2.80 -13.81
N MET A 137 -9.62 -2.19 -14.59
CA MET A 137 -8.86 -2.89 -15.64
C MET A 137 -7.87 -3.90 -15.08
N VAL A 138 -7.31 -3.67 -13.89
CA VAL A 138 -6.53 -4.71 -13.17
C VAL A 138 -7.40 -5.94 -12.91
N ASP A 139 -8.65 -5.76 -12.51
CA ASP A 139 -9.60 -6.85 -12.23
C ASP A 139 -10.20 -7.50 -13.48
N THR A 140 -10.29 -6.76 -14.60
CA THR A 140 -10.90 -7.24 -15.84
C THR A 140 -9.88 -7.78 -16.84
N LEU A 141 -8.68 -7.20 -16.94
CA LEU A 141 -7.65 -7.61 -17.91
C LEU A 141 -6.52 -8.43 -17.30
N GLY A 142 -6.39 -8.45 -15.97
CA GLY A 142 -5.29 -9.14 -15.30
C GLY A 142 -3.94 -8.64 -15.81
N ILE A 143 -3.05 -9.55 -16.18
CA ILE A 143 -1.68 -9.22 -16.60
C ILE A 143 -1.62 -8.44 -17.93
N ALA A 144 -2.68 -8.45 -18.74
CA ALA A 144 -2.71 -7.69 -19.99
C ALA A 144 -2.70 -6.16 -19.77
N VAL A 145 -2.89 -5.68 -18.54
CA VAL A 145 -2.77 -4.25 -18.21
C VAL A 145 -1.31 -3.76 -18.22
N PHE A 146 -0.33 -4.65 -18.07
CA PHE A 146 1.07 -4.30 -17.82
C PHE A 146 1.70 -3.34 -18.86
N PRO A 147 1.51 -3.54 -20.18
CA PRO A 147 2.07 -2.63 -21.18
C PRO A 147 1.63 -1.16 -21.02
N HIS A 148 0.49 -0.94 -20.38
CA HIS A 148 -0.13 0.38 -20.21
C HIS A 148 0.26 1.08 -18.92
N LEU A 149 0.74 0.32 -17.91
CA LEU A 149 1.01 0.85 -16.58
C LEU A 149 2.19 1.82 -16.50
N PRO A 150 3.39 1.56 -17.08
CA PRO A 150 4.54 2.46 -16.91
C PRO A 150 4.21 3.89 -17.35
N LYS A 151 3.57 4.04 -18.51
CA LYS A 151 3.20 5.37 -19.02
C LYS A 151 2.14 6.05 -18.16
N ALA A 152 1.15 5.30 -17.66
CA ALA A 152 0.13 5.83 -16.76
C ALA A 152 0.75 6.30 -15.44
N MET A 153 1.63 5.50 -14.85
CA MET A 153 2.28 5.78 -13.56
C MET A 153 3.18 7.02 -13.62
N GLU A 154 3.93 7.19 -14.71
CA GLU A 154 4.72 8.41 -14.93
C GLU A 154 3.85 9.67 -14.83
N GLN A 155 2.68 9.68 -15.48
CA GLN A 155 1.77 10.83 -15.44
C GLN A 155 1.07 11.01 -14.10
N LEU A 156 0.74 9.91 -13.42
CA LEU A 156 0.09 9.92 -12.10
C LEU A 156 1.03 10.33 -10.97
N LEU A 157 2.35 10.34 -11.18
CA LEU A 157 3.35 10.76 -10.20
C LEU A 157 3.74 12.25 -10.32
N VAL A 158 3.54 12.85 -11.50
CA VAL A 158 3.87 14.26 -11.73
C VAL A 158 2.93 15.16 -10.92
N GLU A 159 3.53 16.05 -10.12
CA GLU A 159 2.85 17.10 -9.33
C GLU A 159 1.80 16.62 -8.31
N SER A 160 1.76 15.32 -7.96
CA SER A 160 0.67 14.72 -7.18
C SER A 160 0.56 15.24 -5.74
N GLU A 161 -0.62 15.70 -5.34
CA GLU A 161 -0.96 16.12 -3.98
C GLU A 161 -1.06 14.92 -3.01
N PRO A 162 -1.07 15.12 -1.67
CA PRO A 162 -1.11 14.03 -0.70
C PRO A 162 -2.25 13.03 -0.96
N LYS A 163 -3.45 13.54 -1.27
CA LYS A 163 -4.63 12.73 -1.58
C LYS A 163 -4.46 11.89 -2.85
N GLU A 164 -3.88 12.47 -3.91
CA GLU A 164 -3.61 11.75 -5.16
C GLU A 164 -2.53 10.68 -4.97
N MET A 165 -1.52 10.97 -4.15
CA MET A 165 -0.51 9.99 -3.76
C MET A 165 -1.12 8.82 -2.99
N VAL A 166 -2.14 9.06 -2.15
CA VAL A 166 -2.89 7.97 -1.50
C VAL A 166 -3.58 7.09 -2.54
N GLU A 167 -4.36 7.67 -3.45
CA GLU A 167 -5.06 6.92 -4.50
C GLU A 167 -4.08 6.11 -5.37
N PHE A 168 -2.95 6.72 -5.72
CA PHE A 168 -1.88 6.05 -6.45
C PHE A 168 -1.27 4.87 -5.68
N LEU A 169 -0.93 5.05 -4.40
CA LEU A 169 -0.36 3.99 -3.58
C LEU A 169 -1.34 2.83 -3.33
N VAL A 170 -2.65 3.12 -3.26
CA VAL A 170 -3.69 2.07 -3.22
C VAL A 170 -3.67 1.23 -4.49
N LEU A 171 -3.53 1.86 -5.67
CA LEU A 171 -3.36 1.15 -6.94
C LEU A 171 -2.10 0.30 -6.98
N VAL A 172 -0.95 0.86 -6.59
CA VAL A 172 0.31 0.11 -6.55
C VAL A 172 0.23 -1.09 -5.58
N ASN A 173 -0.46 -0.94 -4.44
CA ASN A 173 -0.69 -2.04 -3.52
C ASN A 173 -1.54 -3.16 -4.12
N GLN A 174 -2.60 -2.83 -4.86
CA GLN A 174 -3.39 -3.84 -5.58
C GLN A 174 -2.51 -4.59 -6.59
N LEU A 175 -1.70 -3.86 -7.36
CA LEU A 175 -0.80 -4.44 -8.37
C LEU A 175 0.24 -5.38 -7.75
N ILE A 176 0.90 -4.96 -6.66
CA ILE A 176 1.88 -5.79 -5.93
C ILE A 176 1.21 -7.06 -5.41
N CYS A 177 0.05 -6.94 -4.74
CA CYS A 177 -0.64 -8.08 -4.15
C CYS A 177 -1.17 -9.06 -5.21
N LYS A 178 -1.66 -8.55 -6.35
CA LYS A 178 -2.21 -9.37 -7.43
C LYS A 178 -1.13 -10.05 -8.26
N PHE A 179 -0.09 -9.32 -8.65
CA PHE A 179 0.89 -9.78 -9.64
C PHE A 179 2.25 -10.19 -9.06
N LYS A 180 2.54 -9.85 -7.81
CA LYS A 180 3.72 -10.29 -7.05
C LYS A 180 5.02 -10.09 -7.85
N ALA A 181 5.77 -11.17 -8.11
CA ALA A 181 7.05 -11.13 -8.81
C ALA A 181 6.98 -10.47 -10.20
N ALA A 182 5.83 -10.50 -10.90
CA ALA A 182 5.69 -9.82 -12.18
C ALA A 182 5.77 -8.28 -12.05
N MET A 183 5.46 -7.74 -10.86
CA MET A 183 5.53 -6.31 -10.57
C MET A 183 6.97 -5.80 -10.40
N THR A 184 7.97 -6.68 -10.30
CA THR A 184 9.38 -6.32 -10.04
C THR A 184 9.85 -5.20 -10.97
N GLY A 185 9.85 -5.40 -12.29
CA GLY A 185 10.38 -4.42 -13.24
C GLY A 185 9.70 -3.05 -13.18
N ILE A 186 8.36 -3.02 -13.07
CA ILE A 186 7.62 -1.75 -12.94
C ILE A 186 7.95 -1.07 -11.61
N LEU A 187 8.04 -1.83 -10.51
CA LEU A 187 8.34 -1.27 -9.20
C LEU A 187 9.77 -0.69 -9.14
N GLU A 188 10.74 -1.31 -9.83
CA GLU A 188 12.12 -0.79 -9.93
C GLU A 188 12.17 0.60 -10.56
N GLU A 189 11.35 0.85 -11.59
CA GLU A 189 11.25 2.15 -12.25
C GLU A 189 10.49 3.18 -11.40
N VAL A 190 9.41 2.77 -10.73
CA VAL A 190 8.44 3.68 -10.10
C VAL A 190 8.82 4.03 -8.65
N PHE A 191 9.50 3.14 -7.93
CA PHE A 191 9.89 3.34 -6.53
C PHE A 191 10.65 4.65 -6.23
N PRO A 192 11.68 5.07 -6.99
CA PRO A 192 12.42 6.30 -6.68
C PRO A 192 11.50 7.54 -6.69
N PHE A 193 10.53 7.58 -7.61
CA PHE A 193 9.55 8.66 -7.68
C PHE A 193 8.59 8.65 -6.49
N ILE A 194 8.12 7.46 -6.09
CA ILE A 194 7.29 7.30 -4.88
C ILE A 194 8.07 7.81 -3.66
N ALA A 195 9.29 7.30 -3.44
CA ALA A 195 10.10 7.67 -2.29
C ALA A 195 10.38 9.18 -2.27
N SER A 196 10.85 9.74 -3.38
CA SER A 196 11.12 11.17 -3.51
C SER A 196 9.89 12.02 -3.21
N ARG A 197 8.71 11.63 -3.73
CA ARG A 197 7.49 12.43 -3.55
C ARG A 197 6.95 12.32 -2.13
N VAL A 198 6.92 11.13 -1.55
CA VAL A 198 6.46 10.91 -0.18
C VAL A 198 7.34 11.66 0.82
N PHE A 199 8.67 11.59 0.70
CA PHE A 199 9.58 12.32 1.59
C PHE A 199 9.58 13.83 1.37
N ALA A 200 9.19 14.31 0.19
CA ALA A 200 8.96 15.74 -0.04
C ALA A 200 7.66 16.26 0.60
N ILE A 201 6.63 15.41 0.71
CA ILE A 201 5.32 15.77 1.27
C ILE A 201 5.29 15.58 2.79
N LEU A 202 5.81 14.47 3.31
CA LEU A 202 5.74 14.14 4.72
C LEU A 202 6.75 14.98 5.52
N PRO A 203 6.33 15.62 6.63
CA PRO A 203 7.22 16.43 7.45
C PRO A 203 8.28 15.57 8.16
N LYS A 204 9.53 16.04 8.18
CA LYS A 204 10.64 15.35 8.85
C LYS A 204 10.49 15.29 10.37
N ASP A 205 9.92 16.33 10.97
CA ASP A 205 9.73 16.44 12.42
C ASP A 205 8.45 15.73 12.92
N GLY A 206 7.79 14.97 12.05
CA GLY A 206 6.54 14.27 12.33
C GLY A 206 5.31 15.11 12.05
N ILE A 207 4.17 14.43 11.93
CA ILE A 207 2.89 15.08 11.68
C ILE A 207 2.38 15.67 13.01
N PRO A 208 1.93 16.93 13.04
CA PRO A 208 1.42 17.55 14.26
C PRO A 208 0.29 16.72 14.89
N THR A 209 0.38 16.51 16.20
CA THR A 209 -0.69 15.86 16.96
C THR A 209 -1.04 16.68 18.20
N GLY A 210 -2.31 17.06 18.37
CA GLY A 210 -2.77 17.82 19.52
C GLY A 210 -4.04 18.65 19.25
N PRO A 211 -4.46 19.50 20.19
CA PRO A 211 -5.58 20.42 19.97
C PRO A 211 -5.32 21.29 18.73
N GLY A 212 -6.23 21.27 17.75
CA GLY A 212 -6.06 21.97 16.47
C GLY A 212 -5.43 21.13 15.34
N SER A 213 -5.06 19.87 15.59
CA SER A 213 -4.53 18.95 14.56
C SER A 213 -5.60 18.18 13.77
N ASN A 214 -6.86 18.62 13.82
CA ASN A 214 -8.00 17.97 13.14
C ASN A 214 -8.35 18.66 11.82
N THR A 215 -7.37 19.30 11.17
CA THR A 215 -7.59 19.91 9.85
C THR A 215 -7.57 18.85 8.76
N GLU A 216 -8.18 19.16 7.63
CA GLU A 216 -8.24 18.24 6.49
C GLU A 216 -6.84 17.93 5.95
N GLU A 217 -5.95 18.92 5.91
CA GLU A 217 -4.57 18.76 5.44
C GLU A 217 -3.80 17.77 6.33
N ILE A 218 -3.98 17.85 7.65
CA ILE A 218 -3.32 16.92 8.58
C ILE A 218 -3.88 15.51 8.39
N ARG A 219 -5.20 15.37 8.17
CA ARG A 219 -5.84 14.09 7.90
C ARG A 219 -5.30 13.44 6.62
N GLU A 220 -5.11 14.23 5.57
CA GLU A 220 -4.52 13.75 4.31
C GLU A 220 -3.07 13.29 4.47
N LEU A 221 -2.25 14.03 5.26
CA LEU A 221 -0.87 13.61 5.56
C LEU A 221 -0.82 12.31 6.38
N GLN A 222 -1.71 12.17 7.37
CA GLN A 222 -1.81 10.94 8.17
C GLN A 222 -2.20 9.75 7.30
N GLU A 223 -3.15 9.94 6.39
CA GLU A 223 -3.57 8.90 5.47
C GLU A 223 -2.46 8.52 4.49
N LEU A 224 -1.72 9.50 3.96
CA LEU A 224 -0.55 9.27 3.12
C LEU A 224 0.53 8.45 3.86
N GLN A 225 0.83 8.81 5.11
CA GLN A 225 1.79 8.06 5.92
C GLN A 225 1.32 6.61 6.14
N ARG A 226 0.04 6.41 6.47
CA ARG A 226 -0.54 5.08 6.71
C ARG A 226 -0.50 4.20 5.47
N ILE A 227 -0.90 4.73 4.31
CA ILE A 227 -0.86 3.97 3.06
C ILE A 227 0.57 3.71 2.59
N PHE A 228 1.51 4.61 2.88
CA PHE A 228 2.92 4.39 2.59
C PHE A 228 3.50 3.23 3.39
N PHE A 229 3.20 3.11 4.69
CA PHE A 229 3.58 1.92 5.47
C PHE A 229 2.92 0.64 4.96
N THR A 230 1.66 0.73 4.53
CA THR A 230 0.96 -0.39 3.89
C THR A 230 1.67 -0.81 2.60
N PHE A 231 2.17 0.15 1.82
CA PHE A 231 2.97 -0.09 0.63
C PHE A 231 4.30 -0.76 0.93
N LEU A 232 5.08 -0.25 1.89
CA LEU A 232 6.34 -0.88 2.29
C LEU A 232 6.12 -2.32 2.79
N HIS A 233 5.02 -2.55 3.52
CA HIS A 233 4.61 -3.89 3.93
C HIS A 233 4.22 -4.78 2.75
N ALA A 234 3.48 -4.27 1.75
CA ALA A 234 3.12 -5.03 0.55
C ALA A 234 4.37 -5.43 -0.26
N VAL A 235 5.31 -4.50 -0.45
CA VAL A 235 6.59 -4.75 -1.15
C VAL A 235 7.37 -5.87 -0.47
N THR A 236 7.57 -5.78 0.84
CA THR A 236 8.35 -6.77 1.59
C THR A 236 7.63 -8.11 1.75
N SER A 237 6.31 -8.11 1.87
CA SER A 237 5.51 -9.33 2.01
C SER A 237 5.46 -10.18 0.75
N ASN A 238 5.60 -9.55 -0.42
CA ASN A 238 5.62 -10.21 -1.73
C ASN A 238 7.04 -10.41 -2.28
N ASP A 239 8.05 -10.38 -1.40
CA ASP A 239 9.47 -10.65 -1.72
C ASP A 239 10.09 -9.69 -2.75
N LEU A 240 9.59 -8.45 -2.81
CA LEU A 240 10.07 -7.39 -3.72
C LEU A 240 11.08 -6.44 -3.03
N SER A 241 11.60 -6.78 -1.85
CA SER A 241 12.46 -5.88 -1.05
C SER A 241 13.83 -5.58 -1.68
N ALA A 242 14.21 -6.29 -2.75
CA ALA A 242 15.40 -6.00 -3.54
C ALA A 242 15.35 -4.60 -4.18
N VAL A 243 14.16 -4.06 -4.46
CA VAL A 243 13.99 -2.73 -5.04
C VAL A 243 14.62 -1.62 -4.19
N PHE A 244 14.63 -1.77 -2.86
CA PHE A 244 15.21 -0.80 -1.94
C PHE A 244 16.74 -0.72 -2.06
N LEU A 245 17.38 -1.75 -2.62
CA LEU A 245 18.83 -1.89 -2.70
C LEU A 245 19.40 -1.45 -4.06
N LEU A 246 18.54 -1.05 -5.00
CA LEU A 246 18.99 -0.56 -6.30
C LEU A 246 19.79 0.75 -6.16
N PRO A 247 20.80 1.00 -7.03
CA PRO A 247 21.67 2.18 -6.92
C PRO A 247 20.91 3.52 -6.86
N ASN A 248 19.82 3.65 -7.64
CA ASN A 248 19.00 4.87 -7.68
C ASN A 248 18.17 5.08 -6.40
N ASN A 249 17.99 4.03 -5.60
CA ASN A 249 17.10 3.99 -4.44
C ASN A 249 17.87 4.02 -3.11
N PHE A 250 19.16 3.69 -3.14
CA PHE A 250 19.99 3.56 -1.95
C PHE A 250 20.06 4.84 -1.11
N GLY A 251 19.95 6.02 -1.76
CA GLY A 251 19.89 7.32 -1.06
C GLY A 251 18.69 7.47 -0.12
N TYR A 252 17.58 6.77 -0.39
CA TYR A 252 16.38 6.79 0.45
C TYR A 252 16.39 5.72 1.55
N LEU A 253 17.28 4.72 1.47
CA LEU A 253 17.25 3.56 2.36
C LEU A 253 17.38 3.96 3.83
N ASN A 254 18.30 4.88 4.16
CA ASN A 254 18.47 5.33 5.54
C ASN A 254 17.21 6.04 6.06
N GLU A 255 16.64 6.97 5.28
CA GLU A 255 15.40 7.67 5.65
C GLU A 255 14.22 6.69 5.84
N LEU A 256 14.11 5.69 4.97
CA LEU A 256 13.10 4.62 5.08
C LEU A 256 13.25 3.79 6.36
N ILE A 257 14.47 3.36 6.68
CA ILE A 257 14.74 2.57 7.89
C ILE A 257 14.46 3.39 9.15
N GLN A 258 14.84 4.68 9.18
CA GLN A 258 14.53 5.57 10.29
C GLN A 258 13.02 5.81 10.45
N LEU A 259 12.30 5.99 9.34
CA LEU A 259 10.85 6.13 9.37
C LEU A 259 10.18 4.84 9.91
N LEU A 260 10.60 3.67 9.43
CA LEU A 260 10.06 2.38 9.86
C LEU A 260 10.33 2.09 11.34
N ILE A 261 11.54 2.34 11.84
CA ILE A 261 11.86 2.06 13.26
C ILE A 261 11.09 2.99 14.19
N SER A 262 11.00 4.28 13.85
CA SER A 262 10.21 5.26 14.61
C SER A 262 8.75 4.81 14.70
N ALA A 263 8.16 4.42 13.56
CA ALA A 263 6.79 3.96 13.52
C ALA A 263 6.57 2.62 14.25
N ALA A 264 7.47 1.64 14.11
CA ALA A 264 7.38 0.36 14.81
C ALA A 264 7.40 0.53 16.34
N CYS A 265 8.22 1.46 16.84
CA CYS A 265 8.40 1.69 18.27
C CYS A 265 7.25 2.49 18.90
N GLY A 266 6.71 3.50 18.23
CA GLY A 266 5.88 4.50 18.92
C GLY A 266 4.71 5.08 18.13
N HIS A 267 4.33 4.51 16.98
CA HIS A 267 3.19 5.05 16.23
C HIS A 267 1.87 4.89 17.00
N LYS A 268 0.99 5.90 16.94
CA LYS A 268 -0.29 5.90 17.68
C LYS A 268 -1.25 4.81 17.19
N ASP A 269 -1.26 4.59 15.88
CA ASP A 269 -2.00 3.48 15.27
C ASP A 269 -1.22 2.16 15.42
N ILE A 270 -1.79 1.22 16.18
CA ILE A 270 -1.24 -0.11 16.43
C ILE A 270 -1.13 -0.95 15.15
N LEU A 271 -2.01 -0.75 14.17
CA LEU A 271 -1.94 -1.46 12.89
C LEU A 271 -0.74 -1.00 12.06
N VAL A 272 -0.41 0.30 12.11
CA VAL A 272 0.81 0.83 11.50
C VAL A 272 2.06 0.27 12.18
N ARG A 273 2.09 0.25 13.52
CA ARG A 273 3.19 -0.39 14.27
C ARG A 273 3.39 -1.84 13.83
N LYS A 274 2.29 -2.59 13.77
CA LYS A 274 2.27 -4.00 13.33
C LYS A 274 2.83 -4.17 11.93
N ALA A 275 2.37 -3.38 10.96
CA ALA A 275 2.89 -3.42 9.59
C ALA A 275 4.39 -3.14 9.54
N CYS A 276 4.89 -2.16 10.31
CA CYS A 276 6.33 -1.85 10.37
C CYS A 276 7.16 -2.98 11.00
N VAL A 277 6.66 -3.63 12.06
CA VAL A 277 7.30 -4.82 12.64
C VAL A 277 7.35 -5.96 11.61
N GLN A 278 6.26 -6.18 10.88
CA GLN A 278 6.19 -7.20 9.82
C GLN A 278 7.17 -6.91 8.66
N VAL A 279 7.32 -5.63 8.28
CA VAL A 279 8.37 -5.19 7.35
C VAL A 279 9.74 -5.59 7.88
N PHE A 280 10.09 -5.25 9.13
CA PHE A 280 11.40 -5.63 9.69
C PHE A 280 11.61 -7.14 9.75
N ILE A 281 10.61 -7.94 10.11
CA ILE A 281 10.71 -9.40 10.09
C ILE A 281 11.13 -9.89 8.69
N LYS A 282 10.51 -9.36 7.63
CA LYS A 282 10.84 -9.72 6.25
C LYS A 282 12.23 -9.22 5.84
N LEU A 283 12.59 -7.99 6.21
CA LEU A 283 13.91 -7.44 5.92
C LEU A 283 15.03 -8.24 6.62
N ILE A 284 14.88 -8.57 7.90
CA ILE A 284 15.84 -9.39 8.66
C ILE A 284 15.98 -10.77 7.99
N LYS A 285 14.88 -11.39 7.58
CA LYS A 285 14.93 -12.68 6.85
C LYS A 285 15.72 -12.60 5.55
N ASN A 286 15.56 -11.49 4.82
CA ASN A 286 16.07 -11.35 3.46
C ASN A 286 17.48 -10.75 3.38
N TRP A 287 17.86 -9.90 4.33
CA TRP A 287 19.10 -9.11 4.32
C TRP A 287 20.13 -9.61 5.32
N CYS A 288 19.71 -10.22 6.43
CA CYS A 288 20.63 -10.79 7.41
C CYS A 288 20.96 -12.26 7.09
N THR A 289 22.23 -12.57 7.28
CA THR A 289 22.84 -13.91 7.27
C THR A 289 23.57 -14.14 8.60
N ARG A 290 23.97 -15.39 8.86
CA ARG A 290 24.69 -15.74 10.10
C ARG A 290 26.12 -15.17 10.15
N SER A 291 26.70 -14.92 8.99
CA SER A 291 28.02 -14.32 8.77
C SER A 291 27.86 -12.84 8.44
N ASN A 292 28.75 -11.98 8.96
CA ASN A 292 28.79 -10.57 8.57
C ASN A 292 29.23 -10.36 7.11
N GLU A 293 29.92 -11.34 6.52
CA GLU A 293 30.48 -11.26 5.16
C GLU A 293 29.43 -11.36 4.04
N ASP A 294 28.29 -12.02 4.31
CA ASP A 294 27.23 -12.27 3.33
C ASP A 294 26.02 -11.33 3.48
N GLU A 295 26.17 -10.29 4.29
CA GLU A 295 25.11 -9.33 4.56
C GLU A 295 24.80 -8.49 3.32
N LYS A 296 23.52 -8.41 2.92
CA LYS A 296 23.11 -7.64 1.73
C LYS A 296 23.17 -6.13 1.93
N VAL A 297 23.06 -5.67 3.17
CA VAL A 297 23.05 -4.25 3.54
C VAL A 297 24.07 -4.04 4.66
N PRO A 298 25.26 -3.50 4.37
CA PRO A 298 26.32 -3.38 5.36
C PRO A 298 25.86 -2.67 6.65
N GLY A 299 26.03 -3.34 7.79
CA GLY A 299 25.72 -2.80 9.11
C GLY A 299 24.25 -2.93 9.53
N PHE A 300 23.39 -3.50 8.69
CA PHE A 300 21.97 -3.68 9.00
C PHE A 300 21.74 -4.62 10.19
N ARG A 301 22.52 -5.70 10.30
CA ARG A 301 22.53 -6.67 11.39
C ARG A 301 22.84 -6.00 12.71
N ASN A 302 23.90 -5.19 12.73
CA ASN A 302 24.26 -4.41 13.91
C ASN A 302 23.15 -3.42 14.27
N PHE A 303 22.58 -2.73 13.28
CA PHE A 303 21.45 -1.83 13.50
C PHE A 303 20.23 -2.57 14.10
N ILE A 304 19.90 -3.76 13.60
CA ILE A 304 18.78 -4.55 14.10
C ILE A 304 19.00 -4.98 15.54
N ILE A 305 20.19 -5.47 15.88
CA ILE A 305 20.53 -5.89 17.24
C ILE A 305 20.51 -4.71 18.20
N GLN A 306 21.18 -3.61 17.84
CA GLN A 306 21.39 -2.49 18.76
C GLN A 306 20.20 -1.54 18.87
N ASN A 307 19.47 -1.31 17.77
CA ASN A 307 18.40 -0.30 17.73
C ASN A 307 17.03 -0.96 17.69
N PHE A 308 16.75 -1.80 16.69
CA PHE A 308 15.41 -2.36 16.52
C PHE A 308 15.02 -3.30 17.67
N ALA A 309 15.92 -4.20 18.09
CA ALA A 309 15.63 -5.10 19.19
C ALA A 309 15.42 -4.34 20.50
N ALA A 310 16.35 -3.44 20.87
CA ALA A 310 16.23 -2.66 22.09
C ALA A 310 14.98 -1.77 22.10
N ALA A 311 14.83 -0.90 21.11
CA ALA A 311 13.77 0.10 21.07
C ALA A 311 12.38 -0.53 20.82
N CYS A 312 12.24 -1.35 19.78
CA CYS A 312 10.95 -1.92 19.40
C CYS A 312 10.63 -3.16 20.24
N CYS A 313 11.53 -4.15 20.27
CA CYS A 313 11.17 -5.43 20.87
C CYS A 313 11.06 -5.38 22.39
N PHE A 314 11.86 -4.55 23.08
CA PHE A 314 11.88 -4.46 24.55
C PHE A 314 11.30 -3.16 25.09
N TYR A 315 11.94 -2.00 24.86
CA TYR A 315 11.53 -0.75 25.50
C TYR A 315 10.09 -0.35 25.18
N SER A 316 9.67 -0.45 23.91
CA SER A 316 8.30 -0.11 23.52
C SER A 316 7.23 -1.05 24.06
N VAL A 317 7.62 -2.26 24.48
CA VAL A 317 6.72 -3.27 25.06
C VAL A 317 6.68 -3.15 26.57
N ILE A 318 7.79 -2.78 27.20
CA ILE A 318 7.84 -2.53 28.65
C ILE A 318 7.06 -1.26 29.01
N ASP A 319 7.05 -0.26 28.13
CA ASP A 319 6.27 0.96 28.33
C ASP A 319 4.79 0.68 28.65
N THR A 320 4.23 1.45 29.59
CA THR A 320 2.87 1.23 30.11
C THR A 320 1.76 1.54 29.10
N THR A 321 2.07 2.28 28.03
CA THR A 321 1.15 2.53 26.92
C THR A 321 0.87 1.26 26.09
N PHE A 322 1.71 0.22 26.19
CA PHE A 322 1.49 -1.04 25.50
C PHE A 322 0.49 -1.92 26.28
N ASP A 323 -0.79 -1.84 25.93
CA ASP A 323 -1.91 -2.47 26.65
C ASP A 323 -2.16 -3.93 26.22
N PHE A 324 -1.85 -4.89 27.09
CA PHE A 324 -2.09 -6.32 26.87
C PHE A 324 -3.58 -6.73 26.89
N ARG A 325 -4.51 -5.82 27.16
CA ARG A 325 -5.96 -6.06 27.10
C ARG A 325 -6.52 -5.80 25.71
N ASP A 326 -5.83 -5.00 24.90
CA ASP A 326 -6.26 -4.68 23.55
C ASP A 326 -5.89 -5.82 22.56
N ALA A 327 -6.86 -6.23 21.74
CA ALA A 327 -6.69 -7.33 20.81
C ALA A 327 -5.66 -7.02 19.71
N HIS A 328 -5.63 -5.79 19.20
CA HIS A 328 -4.66 -5.39 18.18
C HIS A 328 -3.24 -5.41 18.75
N THR A 329 -3.06 -4.94 19.98
CA THR A 329 -1.80 -4.95 20.71
C THR A 329 -1.32 -6.38 21.02
N ILE A 330 -2.21 -7.31 21.37
CA ILE A 330 -1.87 -8.74 21.50
C ILE A 330 -1.38 -9.33 20.17
N THR A 331 -1.94 -8.90 19.04
CA THR A 331 -1.48 -9.38 17.72
C THR A 331 -0.12 -8.78 17.34
N LEU A 332 0.11 -7.49 17.62
CA LEU A 332 1.41 -6.83 17.47
C LEU A 332 2.47 -7.50 18.34
N PHE A 333 2.14 -7.81 19.60
CA PHE A 333 3.02 -8.53 20.50
C PHE A 333 3.45 -9.90 19.94
N GLY A 334 2.54 -10.62 19.28
CA GLY A 334 2.88 -11.85 18.56
C GLY A 334 3.92 -11.64 17.46
N ASP A 335 3.79 -10.57 16.67
CA ASP A 335 4.79 -10.23 15.64
C ASP A 335 6.11 -9.79 16.25
N ILE A 336 6.11 -9.06 17.38
CA ILE A 336 7.35 -8.70 18.09
C ILE A 336 8.11 -9.94 18.57
N VAL A 337 7.41 -10.93 19.13
CA VAL A 337 8.03 -12.20 19.54
C VAL A 337 8.59 -12.95 18.33
N CYS A 338 7.86 -12.96 17.21
CA CYS A 338 8.34 -13.51 15.95
C CYS A 338 9.61 -12.77 15.48
N ALA A 339 9.65 -11.44 15.61
CA ALA A 339 10.82 -10.64 15.27
C ALA A 339 12.03 -11.02 16.14
N GLN A 340 11.87 -11.13 17.47
CA GLN A 340 12.94 -11.59 18.37
C GLN A 340 13.49 -12.96 17.94
N LYS A 341 12.62 -13.91 17.61
CA LYS A 341 13.03 -15.24 17.15
C LYS A 341 13.82 -15.16 15.84
N VAL A 342 13.34 -14.37 14.87
CA VAL A 342 13.99 -14.20 13.57
C VAL A 342 15.35 -13.49 13.72
N ILE A 343 15.45 -12.50 14.61
CA ILE A 343 16.74 -11.86 14.95
C ILE A 343 17.68 -12.91 15.51
N TYR A 344 17.25 -13.76 16.44
CA TYR A 344 18.10 -14.84 16.95
C TYR A 344 18.51 -15.83 15.85
N GLU A 345 17.59 -16.27 15.00
CA GLU A 345 17.88 -17.23 13.92
C GLU A 345 18.93 -16.72 12.92
N LYS A 346 18.91 -15.41 12.66
CA LYS A 346 19.80 -14.76 11.70
C LYS A 346 21.07 -14.21 12.32
N CYS A 347 21.00 -13.66 13.53
CA CYS A 347 22.12 -13.00 14.19
C CYS A 347 22.83 -13.90 15.21
N GLY A 348 22.22 -14.98 15.69
CA GLY A 348 22.82 -15.92 16.62
C GLY A 348 23.27 -15.28 17.93
N ASP A 349 24.47 -15.67 18.39
CA ASP A 349 24.98 -15.34 19.72
C ASP A 349 25.25 -13.84 19.93
N ASP A 350 25.52 -13.06 18.87
CA ASP A 350 25.70 -11.61 18.99
C ASP A 350 24.43 -10.94 19.52
N PHE A 351 23.25 -11.46 19.15
CA PHE A 351 21.99 -10.96 19.70
C PHE A 351 21.84 -11.32 21.18
N LEU A 352 22.17 -12.56 21.56
CA LEU A 352 22.12 -13.00 22.96
C LEU A 352 23.10 -12.20 23.84
N LEU A 353 24.31 -11.94 23.34
CA LEU A 353 25.31 -11.13 24.01
C LEU A 353 24.81 -9.69 24.17
N HIS A 354 24.19 -9.11 23.14
CA HIS A 354 23.63 -7.77 23.25
C HIS A 354 22.48 -7.70 24.27
N LEU A 355 21.62 -8.72 24.34
CA LEU A 355 20.57 -8.83 25.35
C LEU A 355 21.16 -8.83 26.76
N ALA A 356 22.14 -9.70 27.01
CA ALA A 356 22.78 -9.87 28.32
C ALA A 356 23.58 -8.64 28.77
N MET A 357 24.29 -7.97 27.84
CA MET A 357 25.20 -6.88 28.20
C MET A 357 24.55 -5.50 28.19
N ASN A 358 23.47 -5.29 27.42
CA ASN A 358 22.88 -3.96 27.23
C ASN A 358 21.42 -3.90 27.66
N ILE A 359 20.54 -4.72 27.07
CA ILE A 359 19.09 -4.60 27.26
C ILE A 359 18.67 -5.01 28.68
N PHE A 360 19.11 -6.18 29.16
CA PHE A 360 18.74 -6.65 30.49
C PHE A 360 19.30 -5.79 31.63
N PRO A 361 20.57 -5.36 31.61
CA PRO A 361 21.06 -4.41 32.60
C PRO A 361 20.33 -3.06 32.58
N ALA A 362 20.05 -2.52 31.38
CA ALA A 362 19.33 -1.25 31.25
C ALA A 362 17.87 -1.33 31.76
N THR A 363 17.24 -2.49 31.64
CA THR A 363 15.89 -2.76 32.16
C THR A 363 15.90 -3.26 33.61
N GLN A 364 17.07 -3.39 34.22
CA GLN A 364 17.27 -3.95 35.57
C GLN A 364 16.66 -5.35 35.73
N CYS A 365 16.74 -6.14 34.66
CA CYS A 365 16.26 -7.51 34.65
C CYS A 365 17.15 -8.38 35.58
N PRO A 366 16.55 -9.14 36.52
CA PRO A 366 17.27 -10.13 37.30
C PRO A 366 17.98 -11.16 36.43
N GLN A 367 19.17 -11.58 36.85
CA GLN A 367 20.05 -12.46 36.06
C GLN A 367 19.41 -13.82 35.76
N ASP A 368 18.67 -14.39 36.71
CA ASP A 368 17.95 -15.66 36.55
C ASP A 368 16.88 -15.58 35.44
N LEU A 369 16.12 -14.48 35.39
CA LEU A 369 15.11 -14.24 34.36
C LEU A 369 15.75 -13.98 32.99
N ALA A 370 16.84 -13.23 32.95
CA ALA A 370 17.60 -12.96 31.74
C ALA A 370 18.16 -14.26 31.13
N GLU A 371 18.79 -15.11 31.95
CA GLU A 371 19.32 -16.42 31.53
C GLU A 371 18.21 -17.35 31.05
N GLN A 372 17.09 -17.42 31.79
CA GLN A 372 15.93 -18.22 31.40
C GLN A 372 15.37 -17.75 30.05
N TYR A 373 15.17 -16.44 29.86
CA TYR A 373 14.64 -15.94 28.61
C TYR A 373 15.60 -16.18 27.44
N CYS A 374 16.90 -15.98 27.62
CA CYS A 374 17.90 -16.30 26.60
C CYS A 374 17.90 -17.78 26.22
N LEU A 375 17.67 -18.70 27.18
CA LEU A 375 17.57 -20.13 26.91
C LEU A 375 16.32 -20.47 26.09
N GLU A 376 15.20 -19.87 26.47
CA GLU A 376 13.89 -20.10 25.84
C GLU A 376 13.82 -19.51 24.43
N LEU A 377 14.43 -18.35 24.21
CA LEU A 377 14.59 -17.77 22.87
C LEU A 377 15.29 -18.73 21.90
N GLN A 378 16.23 -19.53 22.39
CA GLN A 378 16.94 -20.53 21.58
C GLN A 378 16.04 -21.74 21.27
N ARG A 379 15.42 -22.32 22.31
CA ARG A 379 14.81 -23.65 22.27
C ARG A 379 13.33 -23.67 21.91
N SER A 380 12.60 -22.64 22.32
CA SER A 380 11.14 -22.63 22.26
C SER A 380 10.61 -22.15 20.92
N ASP A 381 9.41 -22.61 20.58
CA ASP A 381 8.63 -22.08 19.47
C ASP A 381 8.07 -20.68 19.81
N VAL A 382 7.54 -20.00 18.79
CA VAL A 382 7.01 -18.63 18.94
C VAL A 382 5.83 -18.57 19.93
N LYS A 383 5.05 -19.66 20.07
CA LYS A 383 3.87 -19.68 20.94
C LYS A 383 4.28 -19.74 22.40
N VAL A 384 5.18 -20.65 22.74
CA VAL A 384 5.74 -20.79 24.09
C VAL A 384 6.55 -19.54 24.45
N LEU A 385 7.39 -19.05 23.53
CA LEU A 385 8.18 -17.85 23.74
C LEU A 385 7.30 -16.62 24.02
N LYS A 386 6.11 -16.53 23.39
CA LYS A 386 5.16 -15.44 23.62
C LYS A 386 4.70 -15.38 25.08
N ASP A 387 4.36 -16.52 25.68
CA ASP A 387 3.88 -16.58 27.06
C ASP A 387 5.01 -16.25 28.05
N ILE A 388 6.21 -16.78 27.80
CA ILE A 388 7.41 -16.49 28.59
C ILE A 388 7.78 -15.01 28.51
N TYR A 389 7.78 -14.45 27.30
CA TYR A 389 8.09 -13.04 27.09
C TYR A 389 7.07 -12.12 27.77
N LYS A 390 5.78 -12.48 27.73
CA LYS A 390 4.74 -11.72 28.41
C LYS A 390 4.98 -11.69 29.92
N SER A 391 5.28 -12.84 30.53
CA SER A 391 5.60 -12.92 31.96
C SER A 391 6.84 -12.10 32.32
N LEU A 392 7.88 -12.12 31.47
CA LEU A 392 9.07 -11.29 31.63
C LEU A 392 8.71 -9.80 31.64
N VAL A 393 7.97 -9.32 30.64
CA VAL A 393 7.56 -7.92 30.54
C VAL A 393 6.74 -7.48 31.76
N GLU A 394 5.77 -8.28 32.19
CA GLU A 394 4.93 -7.97 33.37
C GLU A 394 5.78 -7.85 34.65
N ARG A 395 6.78 -8.73 34.84
CA ARG A 395 7.73 -8.64 35.96
C ARG A 395 8.60 -7.39 35.88
N LEU A 396 9.13 -7.06 34.70
CA LEU A 396 9.95 -5.87 34.50
C LEU A 396 9.18 -4.58 34.79
N ARG A 397 7.91 -4.50 34.35
CA ARG A 397 7.02 -3.37 34.67
C ARG A 397 6.80 -3.20 36.17
N MET A 398 6.61 -4.31 36.91
CA MET A 398 6.45 -4.26 38.36
C MET A 398 7.71 -3.74 39.07
N LEU A 399 8.89 -4.19 38.65
CA LEU A 399 10.16 -3.75 39.22
C LEU A 399 10.39 -2.25 39.01
N GLN A 400 10.09 -1.74 37.80
CA GLN A 400 10.21 -0.31 37.50
C GLN A 400 9.24 0.56 38.33
N ASN A 401 8.00 0.11 38.50
CA ASN A 401 7.00 0.81 39.32
C ASN A 401 7.36 0.81 40.81
N GLY A 402 7.91 -0.30 41.33
CA GLY A 402 8.38 -0.39 42.70
C GLY A 402 9.46 0.63 43.01
N ILE A 403 10.42 0.83 42.09
CA ILE A 403 11.52 1.79 42.26
C ILE A 403 11.03 3.24 42.22
N MET A 404 10.04 3.56 41.36
CA MET A 404 9.44 4.89 41.33
C MET A 404 8.60 5.21 42.57
N ALA A 405 8.07 4.20 43.29
CA ALA A 405 7.33 4.41 44.53
C ALA A 405 8.25 4.64 45.76
N PHE A 406 9.54 4.34 45.66
CA PHE A 406 10.55 4.55 46.71
C PHE A 406 11.46 5.77 46.48
N ARG A 407 11.25 6.52 45.39
CA ARG A 407 11.85 7.84 45.14
C ARG A 407 10.79 8.91 45.36
#